data_AF-A0A7V5T562-F1
#
_entry.id   AF-A0A7V5T562-F1
#
_cell.length_a   1.000
_cell.length_b   1.000
_cell.length_c   1.000
_cell.angle_alpha   90.00
_cell.angle_beta   90.00
_cell.angle_gamma   90.00
#
_symmetry.space_group_name_H-M   'P 1'
#
loop_
_entity.id
_entity.type
_entity.pdbx_description
1 polymer ?
#
loop_
_entity_poly.entity_id
_entity_poly.type
_entity_poly.pdbx_seq_one_letter_code
_entity_poly.pdbx_strand_id
1 'polypeptide(L)'
;METLALSLIPCWLWLLWFWFQDWYDREPLRTILVTFLLGALATLPAMLFNAVGVLVLSGLLGASVMSEWLILFLVVGPVEEAMKLWAVARYAYRRPEFDEPVDGVVYGAAAALGFAAAENVLYLSRFGSEIFLVRGILSNPGHALFAAFWGLALSRAKMLPNVGSLRARTIARGWMQAALLHALFDALLSAGQHRLLPNVVVIGIVALLMLAIFAYVEIRTVRHVAGSPHRRGTMVLAGLAPCPNCGRVGTVGHACVGCGMRIPEADGRHCPACGKPQRAGVTICLECGASLSPQPSTPPRVREPHLVRLLPDGREEIAFVLDRPVVTVGKTLDNHFVIDDPTVSKHHAKFVWHPSGGFVVVDLGSTNGTYVNGQRVRENLLRNGFEIRFGRARFIYRALERSVPLVEEGSPPSRLDPRPTP
;
A
#
# COMPACT_ATOMS: atom_id res chain seq x y z
N MET A 1 18.75 -31.77 5.63
CA MET A 1 17.38 -31.25 5.83
C MET A 1 17.34 -30.11 6.82
N GLU A 2 18.07 -30.21 7.93
CA GLU A 2 18.16 -29.14 8.95
C GLU A 2 18.69 -27.79 8.41
N THR A 3 19.79 -27.80 7.66
CA THR A 3 20.36 -26.58 7.04
C THR A 3 19.40 -25.87 6.08
N LEU A 4 18.64 -26.64 5.30
CA LEU A 4 17.63 -26.11 4.38
C LEU A 4 16.47 -25.47 5.16
N ALA A 5 16.01 -26.11 6.23
CA ALA A 5 14.95 -25.57 7.07
C ALA A 5 15.39 -24.27 7.79
N LEU A 6 16.59 -24.26 8.38
CA LEU A 6 17.16 -23.09 9.05
C LEU A 6 17.37 -21.91 8.10
N SER A 7 17.64 -22.18 6.82
CA SER A 7 17.72 -21.15 5.79
C SER A 7 16.35 -20.61 5.38
N LEU A 8 15.39 -21.51 5.11
CA LEU A 8 14.10 -21.15 4.52
C LEU A 8 13.13 -20.50 5.51
N ILE A 9 13.05 -21.00 6.75
CA ILE A 9 12.02 -20.58 7.71
C ILE A 9 12.06 -19.07 7.96
N PRO A 10 13.21 -18.44 8.30
CA PRO A 10 13.22 -17.01 8.58
C PRO A 10 12.90 -16.18 7.31
N CYS A 11 13.35 -16.63 6.13
CA CYS A 11 13.00 -15.98 4.87
C CYS A 11 11.49 -16.00 4.60
N TRP A 12 10.82 -17.12 4.83
CA TRP A 12 9.37 -17.22 4.68
C TRP A 12 8.61 -16.40 5.71
N LEU A 13 9.07 -16.35 6.96
CA LEU A 13 8.45 -15.50 7.99
C LEU A 13 8.50 -14.01 7.60
N TRP A 14 9.66 -13.53 7.12
CA TRP A 14 9.79 -12.17 6.61
C TRP A 14 8.97 -11.93 5.34
N LEU A 15 8.95 -12.90 4.41
CA LEU A 15 8.14 -12.79 3.20
C LEU A 15 6.64 -12.70 3.51
N LEU A 16 6.16 -13.50 4.46
CA LEU A 16 4.79 -13.42 4.93
C LEU A 16 4.49 -12.04 5.50
N TRP A 17 5.39 -11.47 6.29
CA TRP A 17 5.23 -10.11 6.81
C TRP A 17 5.07 -9.09 5.68
N PHE A 18 5.94 -9.09 4.66
CA PHE A 18 5.83 -8.20 3.49
C PHE A 18 4.55 -8.44 2.69
N TRP A 19 4.17 -9.71 2.48
CA TRP A 19 2.95 -10.07 1.77
C TRP A 19 1.68 -9.60 2.50
N PHE A 20 1.70 -9.58 3.84
CA PHE A 20 0.60 -9.02 4.64
C PHE A 20 0.54 -7.48 4.65
N GLN A 21 1.57 -6.78 4.15
CA GLN A 21 1.54 -5.31 4.04
C GLN A 21 0.65 -4.81 2.89
N ASP A 22 0.45 -5.64 1.87
CA ASP A 22 -0.54 -5.38 0.84
C ASP A 22 -1.93 -5.73 1.38
N TRP A 23 -2.64 -4.68 1.82
CA TRP A 23 -3.93 -4.83 2.50
C TRP A 23 -5.10 -4.95 1.53
N TYR A 24 -4.96 -4.41 0.32
CA TYR A 24 -6.09 -4.17 -0.57
C TYR A 24 -6.12 -5.09 -1.78
N ASP A 25 -4.96 -5.53 -2.30
CA ASP A 25 -4.89 -6.41 -3.47
C ASP A 25 -3.77 -7.45 -3.40
N ARG A 26 -3.79 -8.27 -2.33
CA ARG A 26 -2.75 -9.27 -2.07
C ARG A 26 -2.33 -10.06 -3.30
N GLU A 27 -1.04 -9.95 -3.57
CA GLU A 27 -0.39 -10.65 -4.67
C GLU A 27 -0.62 -12.17 -4.65
N PRO A 28 -0.86 -12.79 -5.82
CA PRO A 28 -1.12 -14.21 -5.91
C PRO A 28 0.11 -15.02 -5.49
N LEU A 29 -0.11 -16.00 -4.59
CA LEU A 29 0.95 -16.86 -4.04
C LEU A 29 1.82 -17.52 -5.10
N ARG A 30 1.25 -17.85 -6.27
CA ARG A 30 2.01 -18.40 -7.40
C ARG A 30 3.08 -17.45 -7.90
N THR A 31 2.75 -16.17 -8.08
CA THR A 31 3.70 -15.17 -8.59
C THR A 31 4.78 -14.89 -7.55
N ILE A 32 4.41 -14.83 -6.27
CA ILE A 32 5.34 -14.73 -5.14
C ILE A 32 6.32 -15.92 -5.13
N LEU A 33 5.81 -17.15 -5.18
CA LEU A 33 6.63 -18.36 -5.11
C LEU A 33 7.59 -18.47 -6.31
N VAL A 34 7.11 -18.20 -7.53
CA VAL A 34 8.00 -18.21 -8.71
C VAL A 34 9.06 -17.11 -8.62
N THR A 35 8.70 -15.91 -8.14
CA THR A 35 9.65 -14.81 -7.96
C THR A 35 10.71 -15.14 -6.90
N PHE A 36 10.30 -15.78 -5.79
CA PHE A 36 11.21 -16.30 -4.77
C PHE A 36 12.19 -17.32 -5.35
N LEU A 37 11.70 -18.31 -6.12
CA LEU A 37 12.55 -19.32 -6.75
C LEU A 37 13.50 -18.71 -7.79
N LEU A 38 13.05 -17.72 -8.57
CA LEU A 38 13.92 -16.99 -9.49
C LEU A 38 14.98 -16.18 -8.75
N GLY A 39 14.65 -15.60 -7.60
CA GLY A 39 15.61 -14.94 -6.72
C GLY A 39 16.67 -15.91 -6.17
N ALA A 40 16.26 -17.09 -5.72
CA ALA A 40 17.17 -18.16 -5.32
C ALA A 40 18.09 -18.59 -6.46
N LEU A 41 17.55 -18.77 -7.67
CA LEU A 41 18.32 -19.13 -8.86
C LEU A 41 19.28 -18.01 -9.29
N ALA A 42 18.92 -16.76 -9.06
CA ALA A 42 19.74 -15.59 -9.39
C ALA A 42 21.06 -15.53 -8.59
N THR A 43 21.20 -16.30 -7.51
CA THR A 43 22.48 -16.48 -6.81
C THR A 43 23.55 -17.10 -7.69
N LEU A 44 23.20 -18.00 -8.61
CA LEU A 44 24.17 -18.68 -9.48
C LEU A 44 24.93 -17.71 -10.41
N PRO A 45 24.26 -16.89 -11.25
CA PRO A 45 24.96 -15.89 -12.04
C PRO A 45 25.60 -14.80 -11.18
N ALA A 46 25.00 -14.42 -10.04
CA ALA A 46 25.62 -13.47 -9.11
C ALA A 46 26.98 -13.98 -8.59
N MET A 47 27.05 -15.24 -8.16
CA MET A 47 28.31 -15.88 -7.72
C MET A 47 29.36 -15.86 -8.82
N LEU A 48 28.99 -16.15 -10.07
CA LEU A 48 29.92 -16.09 -11.20
C LEU A 48 30.46 -14.67 -11.41
N PHE A 49 29.59 -13.67 -11.51
CA PHE A 49 30.01 -12.28 -11.71
C PHE A 49 30.82 -11.74 -10.53
N ASN A 50 30.43 -12.08 -9.30
CA ASN A 50 31.17 -11.73 -8.09
C ASN A 50 32.57 -12.37 -8.12
N ALA A 51 32.68 -13.66 -8.43
CA ALA A 51 33.97 -14.35 -8.50
C ALA A 51 34.92 -13.72 -9.53
N VAL A 52 34.42 -13.42 -10.73
CA VAL A 52 35.21 -12.74 -11.77
C VAL A 52 35.61 -11.34 -11.34
N GLY A 53 34.67 -10.54 -10.81
CA GLY A 53 34.94 -9.17 -10.39
C GLY A 53 35.94 -9.10 -9.22
N VAL A 54 35.79 -9.98 -8.23
CA VAL A 54 36.74 -10.13 -7.11
C VAL A 54 38.12 -10.51 -7.63
N LEU A 55 38.22 -11.52 -8.51
CA LEU A 55 39.49 -11.96 -9.08
C LEU A 55 40.21 -10.81 -9.79
N VAL A 56 39.53 -10.11 -10.70
CA VAL A 56 40.11 -9.01 -11.46
C VAL A 56 40.54 -7.85 -10.56
N LEU A 57 39.65 -7.37 -9.68
CA LEU A 57 39.96 -6.20 -8.86
C LEU A 57 40.98 -6.50 -7.77
N SER A 58 40.97 -7.69 -7.18
CA SER A 58 42.02 -8.11 -6.23
C SER A 58 43.39 -8.20 -6.90
N GLY A 59 43.44 -8.65 -8.16
CA GLY A 59 44.68 -8.69 -8.94
C GLY A 59 45.24 -7.31 -9.26
N LEU A 60 44.36 -6.32 -9.49
CA LEU A 60 44.74 -4.95 -9.80
C LEU A 60 45.06 -4.10 -8.57
N LEU A 61 44.29 -4.26 -7.49
CA LEU A 61 44.36 -3.40 -6.30
C LEU A 61 45.19 -4.02 -5.16
N GLY A 62 45.56 -5.30 -5.27
CA GLY A 62 46.24 -6.05 -4.22
C GLY A 62 45.30 -6.49 -3.09
N ALA A 63 45.87 -7.07 -2.03
CA ALA A 63 45.14 -7.56 -0.87
C ALA A 63 45.24 -6.56 0.29
N SER A 64 44.21 -5.75 0.47
CA SER A 64 44.05 -4.81 1.59
C SER A 64 42.58 -4.69 2.00
N VAL A 65 42.33 -4.16 3.21
CA VAL A 65 40.95 -3.87 3.66
C VAL A 65 40.29 -2.84 2.74
N MET A 66 41.04 -1.85 2.25
CA MET A 66 40.53 -0.83 1.34
C MET A 66 40.10 -1.44 -0.01
N SER A 67 40.93 -2.32 -0.60
CA SER A 67 40.57 -3.01 -1.84
C SER A 67 39.39 -3.96 -1.65
N GLU A 68 39.27 -4.62 -0.51
CA GLU A 68 38.09 -5.43 -0.16
C GLU A 68 36.82 -4.57 -0.14
N TRP A 69 36.84 -3.44 0.55
CA TRP A 69 35.68 -2.54 0.60
C TRP A 69 35.36 -1.97 -0.78
N LEU A 70 36.36 -1.57 -1.57
CA LEU A 70 36.13 -1.16 -2.96
C LEU A 70 35.43 -2.25 -3.77
N ILE A 71 35.81 -3.52 -3.60
CA ILE A 71 35.16 -4.66 -4.28
C ILE A 71 33.71 -4.83 -3.81
N LEU A 72 33.42 -4.67 -2.52
CA LEU A 72 32.05 -4.71 -2.00
C LEU A 72 31.15 -3.65 -2.67
N PHE A 73 31.66 -2.42 -2.82
CA PHE A 73 30.93 -1.30 -3.40
C PHE A 73 30.85 -1.30 -4.93
N LEU A 74 31.86 -1.84 -5.62
CA LEU A 74 31.93 -1.82 -7.09
C LEU A 74 31.41 -3.11 -7.72
N VAL A 75 31.44 -4.23 -6.99
CA VAL A 75 31.08 -5.55 -7.52
C VAL A 75 29.97 -6.17 -6.71
N VAL A 76 30.21 -6.56 -5.45
CA VAL A 76 29.30 -7.45 -4.71
C VAL A 76 27.90 -6.86 -4.55
N GLY A 77 27.78 -5.70 -3.89
CA GLY A 77 26.49 -5.03 -3.71
C GLY A 77 25.77 -4.75 -5.05
N PRO A 78 26.42 -4.10 -6.03
CA PRO A 78 25.84 -3.83 -7.34
C PRO A 78 25.36 -5.08 -8.10
N VAL A 79 26.19 -6.12 -8.18
CA VAL A 79 25.89 -7.36 -8.92
C VAL A 79 24.74 -8.11 -8.26
N GLU A 80 24.77 -8.26 -6.94
CA GLU A 80 23.72 -9.02 -6.25
C GLU A 80 22.36 -8.33 -6.35
N GLU A 81 22.31 -7.01 -6.14
CA GLU A 81 21.06 -6.25 -6.30
C GLU A 81 20.59 -6.25 -7.77
N ALA A 82 21.51 -6.23 -8.74
CA ALA A 82 21.15 -6.32 -10.15
C ALA A 82 20.54 -7.68 -10.51
N MET A 83 21.06 -8.78 -9.96
CA MET A 83 20.55 -10.13 -10.24
C MET A 83 19.18 -10.37 -9.60
N LYS A 84 18.95 -9.88 -8.37
CA LYS A 84 17.62 -9.89 -7.72
C LYS A 84 16.61 -9.06 -8.51
N LEU A 85 16.99 -7.85 -8.89
CA LEU A 85 16.18 -6.96 -9.73
C LEU A 85 15.85 -7.62 -11.08
N TRP A 86 16.82 -8.26 -11.72
CA TRP A 86 16.63 -8.97 -12.98
C TRP A 86 15.60 -10.10 -12.86
N ALA A 87 15.61 -10.86 -11.75
CA ALA A 87 14.62 -11.91 -11.49
C ALA A 87 13.18 -11.35 -11.48
N VAL A 88 12.95 -10.24 -10.75
CA VAL A 88 11.65 -9.55 -10.70
C VAL A 88 11.29 -8.98 -12.08
N ALA A 89 12.23 -8.27 -12.72
CA ALA A 89 12.04 -7.65 -14.01
C ALA A 89 11.75 -8.69 -15.11
N ARG A 90 12.25 -9.93 -14.98
CA ARG A 90 12.04 -11.00 -15.96
C ARG A 90 10.65 -11.61 -15.89
N TYR A 91 10.06 -11.64 -14.71
CA TYR A 91 8.80 -12.35 -14.43
C TYR A 91 7.72 -11.43 -13.86
N ALA A 92 7.73 -11.14 -12.55
CA ALA A 92 6.68 -10.40 -11.85
C ALA A 92 6.40 -9.03 -12.48
N TYR A 93 7.42 -8.30 -12.93
CA TYR A 93 7.21 -6.98 -13.54
C TYR A 93 6.37 -7.01 -14.84
N ARG A 94 6.37 -8.14 -15.57
CA ARG A 94 5.58 -8.33 -16.80
C ARG A 94 4.15 -8.82 -16.54
N ARG A 95 3.83 -9.13 -15.29
CA ARG A 95 2.53 -9.65 -14.90
C ARG A 95 1.50 -8.51 -14.82
N PRO A 96 0.24 -8.75 -15.20
CA PRO A 96 -0.85 -7.80 -14.99
C PRO A 96 -1.08 -7.52 -13.52
N GLU A 97 -0.77 -8.49 -12.65
CA GLU A 97 -0.91 -8.38 -11.19
C GLU A 97 0.01 -7.31 -10.56
N PHE A 98 1.09 -6.91 -11.24
CA PHE A 98 1.93 -5.79 -10.78
C PHE A 98 1.30 -4.48 -11.27
N ASP A 99 0.38 -3.90 -10.50
CA ASP A 99 -0.43 -2.74 -10.87
C ASP A 99 -0.53 -1.63 -9.81
N GLU A 100 0.03 -1.83 -8.61
CA GLU A 100 0.04 -0.83 -7.54
C GLU A 100 1.45 -0.51 -6.99
N PRO A 101 1.60 0.61 -6.26
CA PRO A 101 2.92 1.06 -5.87
C PRO A 101 3.68 0.13 -4.90
N VAL A 102 2.97 -0.65 -4.08
CA VAL A 102 3.56 -1.56 -3.07
C VAL A 102 4.05 -2.88 -3.67
N ASP A 103 3.54 -3.32 -4.81
CA ASP A 103 3.90 -4.59 -5.47
C ASP A 103 5.39 -4.73 -5.71
N GLY A 104 6.04 -3.64 -6.13
CA GLY A 104 7.48 -3.64 -6.33
C GLY A 104 8.25 -3.95 -5.05
N VAL A 105 7.75 -3.54 -3.88
CA VAL A 105 8.31 -3.89 -2.56
C VAL A 105 8.06 -5.36 -2.25
N VAL A 106 6.84 -5.86 -2.45
CA VAL A 106 6.47 -7.25 -2.15
C VAL A 106 7.23 -8.24 -3.04
N TYR A 107 7.23 -8.02 -4.37
CA TYR A 107 7.99 -8.84 -5.30
C TYR A 107 9.50 -8.66 -5.15
N GLY A 108 9.95 -7.46 -4.78
CA GLY A 108 11.35 -7.20 -4.44
C GLY A 108 11.81 -8.05 -3.25
N ALA A 109 11.03 -8.02 -2.16
CA ALA A 109 11.26 -8.85 -0.99
C ALA A 109 11.21 -10.35 -1.32
N ALA A 110 10.28 -10.80 -2.16
CA ALA A 110 10.21 -12.20 -2.59
C ALA A 110 11.50 -12.66 -3.28
N ALA A 111 11.98 -11.92 -4.27
CA ALA A 111 13.23 -12.25 -4.95
C ALA A 111 14.45 -12.18 -4.02
N ALA A 112 14.52 -11.14 -3.17
CA ALA A 112 15.64 -10.94 -2.27
C ALA A 112 15.72 -11.99 -1.16
N LEU A 113 14.59 -12.41 -0.58
CA LEU A 113 14.52 -13.47 0.43
C LEU A 113 14.77 -14.85 -0.17
N GLY A 114 14.40 -15.06 -1.44
CA GLY A 114 14.80 -16.25 -2.19
C GLY A 114 16.32 -16.31 -2.41
N PHE A 115 16.92 -15.18 -2.79
CA PHE A 115 18.37 -15.04 -2.91
C PHE A 115 19.07 -15.32 -1.58
N ALA A 116 18.61 -14.68 -0.50
CA ALA A 116 19.11 -14.87 0.86
C ALA A 116 19.00 -16.33 1.32
N ALA A 117 17.90 -17.03 0.98
CA ALA A 117 17.74 -18.44 1.32
C ALA A 117 18.79 -19.33 0.63
N ALA A 118 19.06 -19.11 -0.66
CA ALA A 118 20.11 -19.86 -1.35
C ALA A 118 21.50 -19.54 -0.78
N GLU A 119 21.79 -18.28 -0.46
CA GLU A 119 23.05 -17.86 0.15
C GLU A 119 23.25 -18.44 1.57
N ASN A 120 22.19 -18.44 2.38
CA ASN A 120 22.18 -19.00 3.74
C ASN A 120 22.52 -20.49 3.76
N VAL A 121 22.11 -21.26 2.75
CA VAL A 121 22.50 -22.68 2.66
C VAL A 121 24.01 -22.83 2.58
N LEU A 122 24.68 -22.00 1.76
CA LEU A 122 26.14 -21.99 1.63
C LEU A 122 26.81 -21.52 2.93
N TYR A 123 26.30 -20.46 3.56
CA TYR A 123 26.85 -19.96 4.82
C TYR A 123 26.76 -20.96 5.96
N LEU A 124 25.58 -21.56 6.19
CA LEU A 124 25.38 -22.56 7.25
C LEU A 124 26.25 -23.80 7.03
N SER A 125 26.48 -24.19 5.77
CA SER A 125 27.38 -25.30 5.45
C SER A 125 28.85 -25.01 5.77
N ARG A 126 29.26 -23.73 5.76
CA ARG A 126 30.66 -23.32 5.97
C ARG A 126 30.97 -22.94 7.42
N PHE A 127 30.01 -22.34 8.12
CA PHE A 127 30.25 -21.70 9.41
C PHE A 127 29.41 -22.27 10.56
N GLY A 128 28.65 -23.35 10.33
CA GLY A 128 27.85 -23.98 11.38
C GLY A 128 26.43 -23.41 11.51
N SER A 129 25.58 -24.14 12.21
CA SER A 129 24.16 -23.80 12.39
C SER A 129 23.97 -22.58 13.30
N GLU A 130 24.83 -22.35 14.27
CA GLU A 130 24.74 -21.32 15.31
C GLU A 130 24.60 -19.89 14.76
N ILE A 131 25.07 -19.63 13.54
CA ILE A 131 24.98 -18.33 12.88
C ILE A 131 23.56 -18.02 12.37
N PHE A 132 22.67 -19.02 12.29
CA PHE A 132 21.33 -18.87 11.72
C PHE A 132 20.49 -17.79 12.42
N LEU A 133 20.60 -17.65 13.74
CA LEU A 133 19.84 -16.67 14.52
C LEU A 133 20.23 -15.24 14.16
N VAL A 134 21.54 -14.98 14.05
CA VAL A 134 22.06 -13.67 13.70
C VAL A 134 21.69 -13.32 12.26
N ARG A 135 21.83 -14.27 11.33
CA ARG A 135 21.44 -14.06 9.93
C ARG A 135 19.94 -13.86 9.77
N GLY A 136 19.12 -14.64 10.46
CA GLY A 136 17.66 -14.56 10.40
C GLY A 136 17.09 -13.22 10.86
N ILE A 137 17.73 -12.56 11.84
CA ILE A 137 17.28 -11.28 12.39
C ILE A 137 17.94 -10.08 11.71
N LEU A 138 19.19 -10.22 11.26
CA LEU A 138 19.96 -9.09 10.73
C LEU A 138 20.06 -9.10 9.20
N SER A 139 20.57 -10.18 8.62
CA SER A 139 20.90 -10.26 7.18
C SER A 139 19.66 -10.52 6.31
N ASN A 140 18.80 -11.46 6.70
CA ASN A 140 17.58 -11.80 5.94
C ASN A 140 16.64 -10.59 5.73
N PRO A 141 16.23 -9.85 6.76
CA PRO A 141 15.46 -8.62 6.54
C PRO A 141 16.26 -7.56 5.80
N GLY A 142 17.59 -7.51 5.98
CA GLY A 142 18.50 -6.68 5.19
C GLY A 142 18.28 -6.83 3.69
N HIS A 143 18.33 -8.05 3.16
CA HIS A 143 18.09 -8.31 1.73
C HIS A 143 16.74 -7.76 1.24
N ALA A 144 15.66 -8.01 1.97
CA ALA A 144 14.33 -7.52 1.60
C ALA A 144 14.24 -6.00 1.66
N LEU A 145 14.84 -5.38 2.68
CA LEU A 145 14.83 -3.94 2.89
C LEU A 145 15.69 -3.18 1.86
N PHE A 146 16.85 -3.71 1.46
CA PHE A 146 17.64 -3.15 0.37
C PHE A 146 16.87 -3.26 -0.96
N ALA A 147 16.25 -4.42 -1.19
CA ALA A 147 15.45 -4.65 -2.39
C ALA A 147 14.24 -3.71 -2.51
N ALA A 148 13.67 -3.27 -1.39
CA ALA A 148 12.58 -2.30 -1.39
C ALA A 148 12.93 -0.97 -2.10
N PHE A 149 14.21 -0.56 -2.14
CA PHE A 149 14.62 0.68 -2.83
C PHE A 149 14.45 0.57 -4.36
N TRP A 150 14.93 -0.51 -4.97
CA TRP A 150 14.68 -0.74 -6.39
C TRP A 150 13.28 -1.26 -6.66
N GLY A 151 12.62 -1.90 -5.69
CA GLY A 151 11.21 -2.30 -5.75
C GLY A 151 10.28 -1.09 -5.91
N LEU A 152 10.39 -0.10 -5.02
CA LEU A 152 9.67 1.18 -5.14
C LEU A 152 10.02 1.89 -6.46
N ALA A 153 11.27 1.79 -6.92
CA ALA A 153 11.68 2.37 -8.19
C ALA A 153 11.06 1.66 -9.41
N LEU A 154 10.88 0.33 -9.37
CA LEU A 154 10.20 -0.45 -10.39
C LEU A 154 8.73 -0.02 -10.49
N SER A 155 8.02 0.06 -9.37
CA SER A 155 6.64 0.54 -9.37
C SER A 155 6.55 1.94 -9.98
N ARG A 156 7.42 2.86 -9.56
CA ARG A 156 7.55 4.20 -10.17
C ARG A 156 7.82 4.14 -11.67
N ALA A 157 8.71 3.25 -12.11
CA ALA A 157 9.05 3.11 -13.52
C ALA A 157 7.87 2.61 -14.37
N LYS A 158 7.04 1.70 -13.84
CA LYS A 158 5.86 1.18 -14.55
C LYS A 158 4.82 2.27 -14.84
N MET A 159 4.72 3.24 -13.93
CA MET A 159 3.77 4.35 -13.96
C MET A 159 4.25 5.55 -14.81
N LEU A 160 5.53 5.58 -15.20
CA LEU A 160 6.07 6.64 -16.05
C LEU A 160 5.66 6.46 -17.51
N PRO A 161 5.50 7.56 -18.28
CA PRO A 161 5.32 7.50 -19.73
C PRO A 161 6.39 6.62 -20.39
N ASN A 162 6.05 5.99 -21.51
CA ASN A 162 6.93 5.04 -22.21
C ASN A 162 8.08 5.73 -22.97
N VAL A 163 8.82 6.60 -22.29
CA VAL A 163 10.06 7.21 -22.73
C VAL A 163 11.19 6.42 -22.08
N GLY A 164 11.85 5.56 -22.85
CA GLY A 164 12.79 4.55 -22.32
C GLY A 164 13.88 5.10 -21.41
N SER A 165 14.41 6.29 -21.71
CA SER A 165 15.46 6.94 -20.91
C SER A 165 15.00 7.40 -19.52
N LEU A 166 13.69 7.59 -19.29
CA LEU A 166 13.18 8.03 -18.00
C LEU A 166 12.95 6.83 -17.06
N ARG A 167 12.34 5.75 -17.57
CA ARG A 167 12.15 4.50 -16.82
C ARG A 167 13.49 3.89 -16.39
N ALA A 168 14.43 3.81 -17.32
CA ALA A 168 15.77 3.28 -17.05
C ALA A 168 16.50 4.09 -15.96
N ARG A 169 16.44 5.43 -16.01
CA ARG A 169 17.06 6.28 -14.98
C ARG A 169 16.43 6.10 -13.60
N THR A 170 15.11 5.93 -13.52
CA THR A 170 14.42 5.69 -12.25
C THR A 170 14.84 4.36 -11.63
N ILE A 171 14.85 3.29 -12.42
CA ILE A 171 15.30 1.96 -11.99
C ILE A 171 16.76 1.99 -11.56
N ALA A 172 17.64 2.61 -12.37
CA ALA A 172 19.07 2.71 -12.07
C ALA A 172 19.34 3.46 -10.76
N ARG A 173 18.56 4.50 -10.43
CA ARG A 173 18.68 5.21 -9.14
C ARG A 173 18.29 4.33 -7.96
N GLY A 174 17.19 3.58 -8.05
CA GLY A 174 16.78 2.66 -6.99
C GLY A 174 17.78 1.53 -6.79
N TRP A 175 18.28 0.96 -7.89
CA TRP A 175 19.33 -0.05 -7.86
C TRP A 175 20.63 0.47 -7.22
N MET A 176 21.08 1.67 -7.62
CA MET A 176 22.29 2.27 -7.04
C MET A 176 22.14 2.49 -5.53
N GLN A 177 20.98 2.97 -5.08
CA GLN A 177 20.71 3.15 -3.64
C GLN A 177 20.76 1.83 -2.87
N ALA A 178 20.11 0.78 -3.40
CA ALA A 178 20.15 -0.55 -2.80
C ALA A 178 21.57 -1.10 -2.75
N ALA A 179 22.31 -1.03 -3.86
CA ALA A 179 23.68 -1.52 -3.98
C ALA A 179 24.63 -0.83 -2.98
N LEU A 180 24.53 0.48 -2.81
CA LEU A 180 25.34 1.23 -1.86
C LEU A 180 25.00 0.88 -0.41
N LEU A 181 23.71 0.73 -0.07
CA LEU A 181 23.29 0.35 1.28
C LEU A 181 23.70 -1.08 1.63
N HIS A 182 23.58 -1.99 0.68
CA HIS A 182 24.04 -3.37 0.81
C HIS A 182 25.56 -3.43 0.98
N ALA A 183 26.33 -2.77 0.11
CA ALA A 183 27.78 -2.72 0.24
C ALA A 183 28.24 -2.06 1.56
N LEU A 184 27.52 -1.04 2.03
CA LEU A 184 27.78 -0.41 3.33
C LEU A 184 27.54 -1.40 4.49
N PHE A 185 26.45 -2.18 4.43
CA PHE A 185 26.17 -3.22 5.42
C PHE A 185 27.31 -4.25 5.47
N ASP A 186 27.76 -4.75 4.32
CA ASP A 186 28.86 -5.72 4.26
C ASP A 186 30.19 -5.13 4.73
N ALA A 187 30.50 -3.89 4.34
CA ALA A 187 31.70 -3.20 4.78
C ALA A 187 31.73 -2.98 6.30
N LEU A 188 30.59 -2.68 6.92
CA LEU A 188 30.47 -2.58 8.37
C LEU A 188 30.73 -3.93 9.05
N LEU A 189 30.18 -5.03 8.52
CA LEU A 189 30.46 -6.37 9.04
C LEU A 189 31.95 -6.75 8.87
N SER A 190 32.53 -6.44 7.71
CA SER A 190 33.97 -6.62 7.41
C SER A 190 34.86 -5.84 8.38
N ALA A 191 34.47 -4.62 8.78
CA ALA A 191 35.19 -3.83 9.78
C ALA A 191 35.33 -4.55 11.13
N GLY A 192 34.30 -5.29 11.55
CA GLY A 192 34.34 -6.14 12.75
C GLY A 192 35.26 -7.34 12.58
N GLN A 193 35.22 -8.00 11.41
CA GLN A 193 36.08 -9.14 11.09
C GLN A 193 37.57 -8.75 11.10
N HIS A 194 37.91 -7.58 10.56
CA HIS A 194 39.27 -7.01 10.58
C HIS A 194 39.64 -6.34 11.90
N ARG A 195 38.74 -6.36 12.92
CA ARG A 195 38.95 -5.77 14.26
C ARG A 195 39.27 -4.27 14.24
N LEU A 196 38.77 -3.54 13.23
CA LEU A 196 38.91 -2.08 13.17
C LEU A 196 38.07 -1.40 14.27
N LEU A 197 36.96 -2.03 14.65
CA LEU A 197 36.09 -1.64 15.75
C LEU A 197 35.74 -2.89 16.59
N PRO A 198 35.43 -2.74 17.89
CA PRO A 198 34.90 -3.84 18.68
C PRO A 198 33.59 -4.37 18.08
N ASN A 199 33.42 -5.69 18.04
CA ASN A 199 32.23 -6.33 17.43
C ASN A 199 30.91 -5.81 17.99
N VAL A 200 30.84 -5.50 19.28
CA VAL A 200 29.64 -4.93 19.92
C VAL A 200 29.28 -3.57 19.31
N VAL A 201 30.28 -2.73 19.02
CA VAL A 201 30.09 -1.42 18.39
C VAL A 201 29.60 -1.60 16.95
N VAL A 202 30.22 -2.51 16.19
CA VAL A 202 29.81 -2.83 14.81
C VAL A 202 28.36 -3.31 14.77
N ILE A 203 27.99 -4.28 15.61
CA ILE A 203 26.61 -4.79 15.69
C ILE A 203 25.64 -3.67 16.06
N GLY A 204 26.00 -2.78 16.99
CA GLY A 204 25.19 -1.63 17.35
C GLY A 204 24.96 -0.67 16.18
N ILE A 205 26.00 -0.35 15.42
CA ILE A 205 25.91 0.52 14.22
C ILE A 205 25.03 -0.13 13.16
N VAL A 206 25.25 -1.42 12.87
CA VAL A 206 24.47 -2.15 11.86
C VAL A 206 23.00 -2.25 12.29
N ALA A 207 22.71 -2.53 13.56
CA ALA A 207 21.35 -2.58 14.07
C ALA A 207 20.63 -1.22 13.94
N LEU A 208 21.31 -0.11 14.27
CA LEU A 208 20.77 1.23 14.10
C LEU A 208 20.53 1.58 12.62
N LEU A 209 21.47 1.23 11.74
CA LEU A 209 21.31 1.37 10.29
C LEU A 209 20.08 0.59 9.80
N MET A 210 19.95 -0.68 10.22
CA MET A 210 18.83 -1.53 9.83
C MET A 210 17.49 -1.02 10.35
N LEU A 211 17.43 -0.51 11.58
CA LEU A 211 16.24 0.12 12.14
C LEU A 211 15.85 1.41 11.37
N ALA A 212 16.83 2.23 11.00
CA ALA A 212 16.61 3.43 10.22
C ALA A 212 16.07 3.10 8.81
N ILE A 213 16.65 2.09 8.16
CA ILE A 213 16.19 1.61 6.86
C ILE A 213 14.79 1.00 6.97
N PHE A 214 14.53 0.17 7.97
CA PHE A 214 13.22 -0.41 8.24
C PHE A 214 12.16 0.68 8.41
N ALA A 215 12.41 1.67 9.28
CA ALA A 215 11.50 2.79 9.48
C ALA A 215 11.27 3.59 8.19
N TYR A 216 12.32 3.83 7.39
CA TYR A 216 12.20 4.51 6.11
C TYR A 216 11.31 3.74 5.12
N VAL A 217 11.57 2.43 4.96
CA VAL A 217 10.81 1.56 4.05
C VAL A 217 9.37 1.43 4.52
N GLU A 218 9.14 1.26 5.82
CA GLU A 218 7.80 1.12 6.41
C GLU A 218 6.97 2.39 6.20
N ILE A 219 7.51 3.58 6.54
CA ILE A 219 6.82 4.87 6.33
C ILE A 219 6.47 5.05 4.85
N ARG A 220 7.36 4.67 3.94
CA ARG A 220 7.11 4.74 2.49
C ARG A 220 6.03 3.74 2.07
N THR A 221 6.12 2.51 2.52
CA THR A 221 5.19 1.42 2.20
C THR A 221 3.78 1.76 2.65
N VAL A 222 3.60 2.17 3.91
CA VAL A 222 2.30 2.61 4.45
C VAL A 222 1.71 3.77 3.63
N ARG A 223 2.54 4.76 3.23
CA ARG A 223 2.09 5.86 2.37
C ARG A 223 1.66 5.39 0.98
N HIS A 224 2.33 4.37 0.43
CA HIS A 224 2.02 3.81 -0.89
C HIS A 224 0.73 2.98 -0.82
N VAL A 225 0.56 2.15 0.21
CA VAL A 225 -0.67 1.40 0.49
C VAL A 225 -1.85 2.34 0.70
N ALA A 226 -1.67 3.46 1.43
CA ALA A 226 -2.71 4.47 1.58
C ALA A 226 -3.15 5.13 0.27
N GLY A 227 -2.28 5.15 -0.75
CA GLY A 227 -2.54 5.64 -2.10
C GLY A 227 -2.92 4.56 -3.12
N SER A 228 -3.14 3.31 -2.67
CA SER A 228 -3.49 2.18 -3.53
C SER A 228 -4.78 2.47 -4.33
N PRO A 229 -4.80 2.16 -5.64
CA PRO A 229 -6.00 2.29 -6.47
C PRO A 229 -7.10 1.30 -6.04
N HIS A 230 -6.75 0.23 -5.34
CA HIS A 230 -7.64 -0.85 -4.90
C HIS A 230 -8.27 -0.61 -3.52
N ARG A 231 -7.87 0.47 -2.83
CA ARG A 231 -8.48 0.85 -1.55
C ARG A 231 -9.95 1.23 -1.74
N ARG A 232 -10.87 0.33 -1.36
CA ARG A 232 -12.33 0.56 -1.41
C ARG A 232 -12.73 1.83 -0.66
N GLY A 233 -13.49 2.72 -1.32
CA GLY A 233 -13.92 4.01 -0.77
C GLY A 233 -12.92 5.16 -0.91
N THR A 234 -11.78 4.94 -1.58
CA THR A 234 -10.84 6.01 -1.96
C THR A 234 -11.12 6.41 -3.40
N MET A 235 -12.19 7.14 -3.62
CA MET A 235 -12.03 8.18 -4.62
C MET A 235 -11.07 9.19 -4.00
N VAL A 236 -9.91 9.33 -4.62
CA VAL A 236 -9.21 10.62 -4.57
C VAL A 236 -10.27 11.65 -4.93
N LEU A 237 -10.65 12.51 -3.98
CA LEU A 237 -11.53 13.64 -4.27
C LEU A 237 -10.90 14.39 -5.43
N ALA A 238 -11.39 14.13 -6.63
CA ALA A 238 -10.96 14.81 -7.83
C ALA A 238 -11.35 16.27 -7.62
N GLY A 239 -10.35 17.10 -7.33
CA GLY A 239 -10.56 18.52 -7.15
C GLY A 239 -10.54 19.04 -5.72
N LEU A 240 -9.86 18.43 -4.74
CA LEU A 240 -9.43 19.15 -3.53
C LEU A 240 -7.95 19.56 -3.64
N ALA A 241 -7.64 20.82 -3.37
CA ALA A 241 -6.27 21.34 -3.34
C ALA A 241 -6.09 22.38 -2.21
N PRO A 242 -4.89 22.45 -1.60
CA PRO A 242 -4.57 23.54 -0.69
C PRO A 242 -4.57 24.87 -1.45
N CYS A 243 -5.26 25.87 -0.89
CA CYS A 243 -5.26 27.21 -1.44
C CYS A 243 -3.83 27.77 -1.47
N PRO A 244 -3.33 28.25 -2.62
CA PRO A 244 -1.96 28.75 -2.73
C PRO A 244 -1.69 30.00 -1.89
N ASN A 245 -2.73 30.72 -1.48
CA ASN A 245 -2.58 31.91 -0.65
C ASN A 245 -2.58 31.62 0.86
N CYS A 246 -3.50 30.77 1.35
CA CYS A 246 -3.69 30.58 2.79
C CYS A 246 -3.52 29.13 3.28
N GLY A 247 -3.23 28.19 2.39
CA GLY A 247 -2.98 26.79 2.73
C GLY A 247 -4.22 25.96 3.10
N ARG A 248 -5.41 26.56 3.26
CA ARG A 248 -6.65 25.80 3.50
C ARG A 248 -6.99 24.92 2.31
N VAL A 249 -7.32 23.67 2.57
CA VAL A 249 -7.83 22.74 1.56
C VAL A 249 -9.24 23.18 1.14
N GLY A 250 -9.45 23.31 -0.17
CA GLY A 250 -10.75 23.63 -0.74
C GLY A 250 -10.87 23.06 -2.15
N THR A 251 -12.02 23.32 -2.78
CA THR A 251 -12.33 22.74 -4.09
C THR A 251 -11.63 23.51 -5.22
N VAL A 252 -10.88 22.77 -6.02
CA VAL A 252 -10.27 23.17 -7.29
C VAL A 252 -11.33 23.83 -8.19
N GLY A 253 -11.00 24.99 -8.77
CA GLY A 253 -11.92 25.80 -9.57
C GLY A 253 -12.77 26.80 -8.75
N HIS A 254 -12.87 26.65 -7.43
CA HIS A 254 -13.70 27.48 -6.54
C HIS A 254 -12.89 28.47 -5.69
N ALA A 255 -13.56 29.50 -5.16
CA ALA A 255 -12.97 30.45 -4.22
C ALA A 255 -12.69 29.76 -2.87
N CYS A 256 -11.48 29.97 -2.35
CA CYS A 256 -11.10 29.50 -1.03
C CYS A 256 -11.98 30.17 0.05
N VAL A 257 -12.62 29.36 0.89
CA VAL A 257 -13.46 29.83 2.01
C VAL A 257 -12.70 30.63 3.08
N GLY A 258 -11.36 30.57 3.08
CA GLY A 258 -10.53 31.32 4.01
C GLY A 258 -10.14 32.71 3.52
N CYS A 259 -9.75 32.84 2.25
CA CYS A 259 -9.14 34.06 1.74
C CYS A 259 -9.73 34.54 0.41
N GLY A 260 -10.81 33.92 -0.08
CA GLY A 260 -11.48 34.28 -1.34
C GLY A 260 -10.72 33.95 -2.62
N MET A 261 -9.43 33.57 -2.54
CA MET A 261 -8.63 33.26 -3.73
C MET A 261 -9.16 32.02 -4.45
N ARG A 262 -9.37 32.12 -5.76
CA ARG A 262 -9.74 30.97 -6.60
C ARG A 262 -8.64 29.92 -6.53
N ILE A 263 -9.01 28.72 -6.07
CA ILE A 263 -8.12 27.57 -6.04
C ILE A 263 -7.96 27.11 -7.49
N PRO A 264 -6.75 27.20 -8.06
CA PRO A 264 -6.55 26.93 -9.47
C PRO A 264 -6.94 25.49 -9.81
N GLU A 265 -7.41 25.27 -11.04
CA GLU A 265 -7.60 23.91 -11.56
C GLU A 265 -6.31 23.12 -11.38
N ALA A 266 -6.41 21.89 -10.86
CA ALA A 266 -5.25 21.04 -10.62
C ALA A 266 -4.59 20.80 -11.98
N ASP A 267 -3.50 21.52 -12.25
CA ASP A 267 -2.81 21.49 -13.53
C ASP A 267 -2.07 20.17 -13.76
N GLY A 268 -2.29 19.17 -12.90
CA GLY A 268 -1.57 17.91 -12.86
C GLY A 268 -0.08 18.07 -12.49
N ARG A 269 0.38 19.29 -12.16
CA ARG A 269 1.77 19.61 -11.86
C ARG A 269 2.09 19.62 -10.38
N HIS A 270 1.18 19.29 -9.47
CA HIS A 270 1.49 19.10 -8.04
C HIS A 270 0.73 17.91 -7.44
N CYS A 271 1.40 17.12 -6.61
CA CYS A 271 0.80 15.96 -5.97
C CYS A 271 -0.11 16.38 -4.79
N PRO A 272 -1.36 15.91 -4.69
CA PRO A 272 -2.27 16.24 -3.60
C PRO A 272 -1.86 15.61 -2.26
N ALA A 273 -1.10 14.51 -2.28
CA ALA A 273 -0.67 13.82 -1.07
C ALA A 273 0.59 14.42 -0.42
N CYS A 274 1.55 14.91 -1.23
CA CYS A 274 2.83 15.40 -0.70
C CYS A 274 3.22 16.81 -1.16
N GLY A 275 2.38 17.50 -1.93
CA GLY A 275 2.58 18.88 -2.38
C GLY A 275 3.72 19.08 -3.38
N LYS A 276 4.42 18.02 -3.81
CA LYS A 276 5.59 18.12 -4.68
C LYS A 276 5.19 18.31 -6.14
N PRO A 277 5.94 19.12 -6.90
CA PRO A 277 5.65 19.33 -8.31
C PRO A 277 5.79 18.02 -9.11
N GLN A 278 4.92 17.84 -10.08
CA GLN A 278 4.75 16.67 -10.93
C GLN A 278 4.89 17.05 -12.39
N ARG A 279 5.34 16.10 -13.20
CA ARG A 279 5.42 16.29 -14.65
C ARG A 279 4.04 16.01 -15.28
N ALA A 280 3.72 16.73 -16.35
CA ALA A 280 2.47 16.48 -17.09
C ALA A 280 2.39 15.00 -17.53
N GLY A 281 1.19 14.40 -17.40
CA GLY A 281 0.91 13.04 -17.84
C GLY A 281 1.38 11.92 -16.91
N VAL A 282 1.83 12.22 -15.68
CA VAL A 282 2.07 11.17 -14.67
C VAL A 282 0.77 10.82 -13.95
N THR A 283 0.46 9.52 -13.89
CA THR A 283 -0.76 8.99 -13.26
C THR A 283 -0.57 8.71 -11.78
N ILE A 284 0.67 8.77 -11.28
CA ILE A 284 1.06 8.52 -9.90
C ILE A 284 2.25 9.44 -9.56
N CYS A 285 2.32 9.93 -8.31
CA CYS A 285 3.29 10.90 -7.83
C CYS A 285 4.70 10.33 -7.85
N LEU A 286 5.61 11.04 -8.51
CA LEU A 286 7.01 10.64 -8.65
C LEU A 286 7.79 10.66 -7.34
N GLU A 287 7.34 11.46 -6.38
CA GLU A 287 8.03 11.63 -5.11
C GLU A 287 7.48 10.69 -4.03
N CYS A 288 6.17 10.56 -3.91
CA CYS A 288 5.54 9.81 -2.82
C CYS A 288 4.72 8.60 -3.25
N GLY A 289 4.55 8.35 -4.56
CA GLY A 289 3.81 7.19 -5.07
C GLY A 289 2.28 7.29 -4.97
N ALA A 290 1.73 8.43 -4.56
CA ALA A 290 0.27 8.62 -4.50
C ALA A 290 -0.36 8.72 -5.89
N SER A 291 -1.50 8.06 -6.12
CA SER A 291 -2.21 8.17 -7.40
C SER A 291 -2.59 9.63 -7.74
N LEU A 292 -2.32 10.01 -8.98
CA LEU A 292 -2.64 11.30 -9.60
C LEU A 292 -3.67 11.16 -10.74
N SER A 293 -3.94 9.94 -11.18
CA SER A 293 -4.99 9.67 -12.15
C SER A 293 -6.34 10.06 -11.54
N PRO A 294 -7.16 10.86 -12.25
CA PRO A 294 -8.59 10.81 -12.06
C PRO A 294 -9.02 9.37 -12.34
N GLN A 295 -9.65 8.70 -11.38
CA GLN A 295 -10.28 7.42 -11.70
C GLN A 295 -11.28 7.65 -12.85
N PRO A 296 -11.42 6.70 -13.80
CA PRO A 296 -12.32 6.86 -14.93
C PRO A 296 -13.72 7.27 -14.45
N SER A 297 -14.22 8.36 -15.02
CA SER A 297 -15.51 9.01 -14.72
C SER A 297 -16.74 8.17 -15.12
N THR A 298 -16.57 6.89 -15.43
CA THR A 298 -17.70 5.98 -15.50
C THR A 298 -17.88 5.43 -14.09
N PRO A 299 -18.84 5.94 -13.29
CA PRO A 299 -19.09 5.35 -11.99
C PRO A 299 -19.33 3.86 -12.20
N PRO A 300 -18.66 2.97 -11.45
CA PRO A 300 -19.01 1.56 -11.46
C PRO A 300 -20.52 1.45 -11.28
N ARG A 301 -21.19 0.56 -12.01
CA ARG A 301 -22.59 0.23 -11.70
C ARG A 301 -22.60 -0.48 -10.36
N VAL A 302 -22.58 0.29 -9.27
CA VAL A 302 -22.60 -0.22 -7.90
C VAL A 302 -23.97 -0.82 -7.67
N ARG A 303 -24.01 -2.15 -7.52
CA ARG A 303 -25.25 -2.89 -7.22
C ARG A 303 -25.53 -2.89 -5.72
N GLU A 304 -24.50 -2.63 -4.93
CA GLU A 304 -24.53 -2.56 -3.48
C GLU A 304 -25.16 -1.25 -2.99
N PRO A 305 -25.80 -1.26 -1.81
CA PRO A 305 -26.23 -0.03 -1.17
C PRO A 305 -25.05 0.90 -0.89
N HIS A 306 -25.20 2.19 -1.18
CA HIS A 306 -24.14 3.17 -1.04
C HIS A 306 -24.68 4.55 -0.65
N LEU A 307 -23.79 5.41 -0.19
CA LEU A 307 -24.04 6.81 0.07
C LEU A 307 -23.46 7.63 -1.07
N VAL A 308 -24.21 8.61 -1.54
CA VAL A 308 -23.74 9.62 -2.49
C VAL A 308 -23.74 10.99 -1.83
N ARG A 309 -22.83 11.85 -2.26
CA ARG A 309 -22.83 13.28 -1.96
C ARG A 309 -23.36 14.01 -3.20
N LEU A 310 -24.22 15.00 -2.98
CA LEU A 310 -24.59 15.95 -4.04
C LEU A 310 -23.50 16.99 -4.21
N LEU A 311 -23.00 17.12 -5.42
CA LEU A 311 -22.09 18.16 -5.84
C LEU A 311 -22.86 19.45 -6.18
N PRO A 312 -22.23 20.64 -6.13
CA PRO A 312 -22.89 21.92 -6.42
C PRO A 312 -23.48 22.02 -7.84
N ASP A 313 -22.96 21.23 -8.78
CA ASP A 313 -23.46 21.12 -10.16
C ASP A 313 -24.63 20.14 -10.31
N GLY A 314 -25.11 19.58 -9.20
CA GLY A 314 -26.23 18.63 -9.16
C GLY A 314 -25.86 17.18 -9.42
N ARG A 315 -24.59 16.87 -9.70
CA ARG A 315 -24.14 15.48 -9.89
C ARG A 315 -24.03 14.74 -8.56
N GLU A 316 -24.26 13.44 -8.62
CA GLU A 316 -24.02 12.52 -7.50
C GLU A 316 -22.62 11.93 -7.58
N GLU A 317 -21.89 12.01 -6.46
CA GLU A 317 -20.60 11.37 -6.28
C GLU A 317 -20.73 10.31 -5.19
N ILE A 318 -20.32 9.07 -5.46
CA ILE A 318 -20.37 8.00 -4.46
C ILE A 318 -19.41 8.31 -3.32
N ALA A 319 -19.95 8.58 -2.14
CA ALA A 319 -19.18 8.87 -0.94
C ALA A 319 -18.69 7.60 -0.23
N PHE A 320 -19.51 6.55 -0.17
CA PHE A 320 -19.17 5.31 0.52
C PHE A 320 -20.07 4.15 0.12
N VAL A 321 -19.53 2.93 -0.02
CA VAL A 321 -20.33 1.72 -0.33
C VAL A 321 -20.52 0.89 0.95
N LEU A 322 -21.76 0.53 1.26
CA LEU A 322 -22.09 -0.29 2.44
C LEU A 322 -21.94 -1.78 2.10
N ASP A 323 -20.70 -2.27 2.13
CA ASP A 323 -20.31 -3.60 1.66
C ASP A 323 -20.27 -4.69 2.74
N ARG A 324 -20.71 -4.36 3.96
CA ARG A 324 -20.58 -5.24 5.13
C ARG A 324 -21.75 -5.08 6.11
N PRO A 325 -22.00 -6.07 6.98
CA PRO A 325 -23.14 -6.03 7.90
C PRO A 325 -23.11 -4.87 8.91
N VAL A 326 -21.91 -4.39 9.28
CA VAL A 326 -21.75 -3.25 10.18
C VAL A 326 -20.69 -2.30 9.64
N VAL A 327 -21.08 -1.05 9.37
CA VAL A 327 -20.18 0.04 8.93
C VAL A 327 -20.16 1.11 10.00
N THR A 328 -18.97 1.50 10.47
CA THR A 328 -18.81 2.58 11.46
C THR A 328 -18.53 3.91 10.76
N VAL A 329 -19.08 5.00 11.29
CA VAL A 329 -18.99 6.35 10.73
C VAL A 329 -18.45 7.30 11.78
N GLY A 330 -17.45 8.12 11.44
CA GLY A 330 -16.90 9.11 12.36
C GLY A 330 -15.72 9.87 11.78
N LYS A 331 -15.10 10.77 12.56
CA LYS A 331 -13.97 11.59 12.08
C LYS A 331 -12.59 10.96 12.28
N THR A 332 -12.47 9.91 13.09
CA THR A 332 -11.18 9.23 13.33
C THR A 332 -10.94 8.11 12.32
N LEU A 333 -9.67 7.84 12.02
CA LEU A 333 -9.23 6.91 10.97
C LEU A 333 -9.55 5.44 11.23
N ASP A 334 -10.00 5.10 12.43
CA ASP A 334 -10.44 3.76 12.84
C ASP A 334 -11.91 3.47 12.49
N ASN A 335 -12.65 4.44 11.93
CA ASN A 335 -13.97 4.21 11.35
C ASN A 335 -13.85 3.69 9.91
N HIS A 336 -14.84 2.89 9.49
CA HIS A 336 -14.93 2.44 8.10
C HIS A 336 -15.19 3.60 7.15
N PHE A 337 -16.15 4.47 7.48
CA PHE A 337 -16.45 5.69 6.75
C PHE A 337 -15.97 6.90 7.55
N VAL A 338 -14.81 7.43 7.14
CA VAL A 338 -14.21 8.60 7.77
C VAL A 338 -14.75 9.88 7.13
N ILE A 339 -15.39 10.72 7.92
CA ILE A 339 -15.87 12.03 7.49
C ILE A 339 -15.01 13.11 8.17
N ASP A 340 -14.19 13.79 7.37
CA ASP A 340 -13.39 14.92 7.82
C ASP A 340 -14.24 16.19 7.93
N ASP A 341 -15.09 16.24 8.95
CA ASP A 341 -15.92 17.39 9.30
C ASP A 341 -15.83 17.65 10.82
N PRO A 342 -15.50 18.88 11.27
CA PRO A 342 -15.39 19.21 12.69
C PRO A 342 -16.66 18.93 13.51
N THR A 343 -17.82 18.93 12.87
CA THR A 343 -19.13 18.66 13.48
C THR A 343 -19.45 17.17 13.59
N VAL A 344 -18.59 16.30 13.07
CA VAL A 344 -18.71 14.85 13.21
C VAL A 344 -17.93 14.36 14.43
N SER A 345 -18.58 13.61 15.33
CA SER A 345 -17.93 12.97 16.47
C SER A 345 -16.92 11.89 16.04
N LYS A 346 -15.96 11.55 16.93
CA LYS A 346 -14.93 10.53 16.67
C LYS A 346 -15.55 9.20 16.21
N HIS A 347 -16.57 8.74 16.93
CA HIS A 347 -17.48 7.68 16.50
C HIS A 347 -18.89 8.27 16.52
N HIS A 348 -19.44 8.56 15.35
CA HIS A 348 -20.67 9.32 15.21
C HIS A 348 -21.89 8.40 15.12
N ALA A 349 -21.83 7.43 14.21
CA ALA A 349 -22.92 6.54 13.90
C ALA A 349 -22.39 5.20 13.40
N LYS A 350 -23.29 4.24 13.20
CA LYS A 350 -23.02 3.03 12.44
C LYS A 350 -24.21 2.68 11.56
N PHE A 351 -23.94 2.03 10.44
CA PHE A 351 -24.95 1.32 9.68
C PHE A 351 -24.94 -0.14 10.08
N VAL A 352 -26.11 -0.73 10.26
CA VAL A 352 -26.30 -2.16 10.56
C VAL A 352 -27.24 -2.76 9.52
N TRP A 353 -26.85 -3.86 8.92
CA TRP A 353 -27.70 -4.60 7.98
C TRP A 353 -28.94 -5.11 8.70
N HIS A 354 -30.11 -4.86 8.11
CA HIS A 354 -31.39 -5.31 8.63
C HIS A 354 -31.95 -6.46 7.77
N PRO A 355 -32.47 -7.53 8.40
CA PRO A 355 -33.00 -8.70 7.68
C PRO A 355 -34.08 -8.40 6.64
N SER A 356 -34.81 -7.29 6.80
CA SER A 356 -35.82 -6.84 5.83
C SER A 356 -35.26 -6.29 4.51
N GLY A 357 -33.94 -6.32 4.30
CA GLY A 357 -33.31 -5.99 3.01
C GLY A 357 -32.79 -4.56 2.88
N GLY A 358 -32.28 -3.95 3.95
CA GLY A 358 -31.71 -2.60 3.92
C GLY A 358 -30.78 -2.33 5.10
N PHE A 359 -30.27 -1.11 5.21
CA PHE A 359 -29.45 -0.68 6.34
C PHE A 359 -30.24 0.17 7.32
N VAL A 360 -30.02 -0.05 8.61
CA VAL A 360 -30.44 0.87 9.68
C VAL A 360 -29.25 1.74 10.03
N VAL A 361 -29.42 3.06 9.99
CA VAL A 361 -28.45 3.98 10.60
C VAL A 361 -28.75 4.09 12.09
N VAL A 362 -27.72 3.99 12.93
CA VAL A 362 -27.79 4.08 14.40
C VAL A 362 -26.80 5.15 14.87
N ASP A 363 -27.31 6.19 15.53
CA ASP A 363 -26.48 7.22 16.17
C ASP A 363 -25.81 6.66 17.44
N LEU A 364 -24.52 6.94 17.63
CA LEU A 364 -23.72 6.43 18.76
C LEU A 364 -23.61 7.44 19.92
N GLY A 365 -24.58 8.35 20.05
CA GLY A 365 -24.52 9.44 21.02
C GLY A 365 -23.68 10.61 20.52
N SER A 366 -23.79 10.93 19.23
CA SER A 366 -23.01 11.99 18.61
C SER A 366 -23.39 13.37 19.14
N THR A 367 -22.42 14.28 19.19
CA THR A 367 -22.59 15.63 19.76
C THR A 367 -23.64 16.44 18.98
N ASN A 368 -23.58 16.38 17.65
CA ASN A 368 -24.47 17.15 16.78
C ASN A 368 -25.65 16.34 16.25
N GLY A 369 -25.71 15.03 16.51
CA GLY A 369 -26.80 14.15 16.09
C GLY A 369 -26.70 13.67 14.64
N THR A 370 -27.31 12.51 14.42
CA THR A 370 -27.66 11.97 13.10
C THR A 370 -29.08 12.38 12.71
N TYR A 371 -29.27 12.77 11.46
CA TYR A 371 -30.58 13.12 10.90
C TYR A 371 -30.87 12.32 9.64
N VAL A 372 -32.15 11.97 9.43
CA VAL A 372 -32.65 11.36 8.21
C VAL A 372 -33.84 12.18 7.71
N ASN A 373 -33.79 12.64 6.46
CA ASN A 373 -34.76 13.56 5.85
C ASN A 373 -35.09 14.77 6.74
N GLY A 374 -34.05 15.35 7.36
CA GLY A 374 -34.17 16.52 8.24
C GLY A 374 -34.61 16.23 9.68
N GLN A 375 -35.09 15.03 9.99
CA GLN A 375 -35.49 14.65 11.35
C GLN A 375 -34.33 14.01 12.11
N ARG A 376 -34.11 14.40 13.38
CA ARG A 376 -33.07 13.78 14.22
C ARG A 376 -33.52 12.37 14.62
N VAL A 377 -32.65 11.38 14.43
CA VAL A 377 -32.96 9.97 14.70
C VAL A 377 -31.94 9.37 15.64
N ARG A 378 -32.38 8.42 16.49
CA ARG A 378 -31.47 7.49 17.18
C ARG A 378 -31.18 6.28 16.31
N GLU A 379 -32.21 5.77 15.64
CA GLU A 379 -32.12 4.74 14.64
C GLU A 379 -33.15 4.97 13.53
N ASN A 380 -32.84 4.57 12.30
CA ASN A 380 -33.77 4.67 11.18
C ASN A 380 -33.44 3.64 10.09
N LEU A 381 -34.44 2.88 9.64
CA LEU A 381 -34.30 1.99 8.48
C LEU A 381 -34.32 2.81 7.20
N LEU A 382 -33.20 2.75 6.47
CA LEU A 382 -32.98 3.56 5.28
C LEU A 382 -33.67 2.97 4.06
N ARG A 383 -34.29 3.86 3.28
CA ARG A 383 -34.82 3.57 1.94
C ARG A 383 -34.07 4.37 0.89
N ASN A 384 -34.02 3.81 -0.32
CA ASN A 384 -33.42 4.49 -1.46
C ASN A 384 -33.96 5.93 -1.57
N GLY A 385 -33.06 6.90 -1.70
CA GLY A 385 -33.39 8.33 -1.75
C GLY A 385 -33.36 9.07 -0.43
N PHE A 386 -33.18 8.41 0.71
CA PHE A 386 -33.15 9.10 2.00
C PHE A 386 -31.92 10.00 2.12
N GLU A 387 -32.13 11.27 2.47
CA GLU A 387 -31.05 12.17 2.87
C GLU A 387 -30.63 11.82 4.30
N ILE A 388 -29.35 11.60 4.51
CA ILE A 388 -28.74 11.32 5.81
C ILE A 388 -27.75 12.43 6.11
N ARG A 389 -27.77 12.93 7.33
CA ARG A 389 -26.85 13.97 7.78
C ARG A 389 -26.18 13.59 9.10
N PHE A 390 -24.85 13.67 9.12
CA PHE A 390 -24.02 13.52 10.31
C PHE A 390 -23.42 14.87 10.67
N GLY A 391 -23.92 15.53 11.72
CA GLY A 391 -23.58 16.93 11.97
C GLY A 391 -23.98 17.84 10.79
N ARG A 392 -23.01 18.36 10.03
CA ARG A 392 -23.23 19.15 8.81
C ARG A 392 -23.06 18.36 7.50
N ALA A 393 -22.41 17.20 7.54
CA ALA A 393 -22.14 16.40 6.35
C ALA A 393 -23.43 15.72 5.88
N ARG A 394 -23.82 15.94 4.62
CA ARG A 394 -25.05 15.42 4.01
C ARG A 394 -24.75 14.41 2.92
N PHE A 395 -25.53 13.34 2.89
CA PHE A 395 -25.44 12.25 1.93
C PHE A 395 -26.84 11.80 1.53
N ILE A 396 -26.96 11.12 0.41
CA ILE A 396 -28.18 10.43 0.00
C ILE A 396 -27.89 8.95 -0.05
N TYR A 397 -28.76 8.14 0.55
CA TYR A 397 -28.68 6.69 0.48
C TYR A 397 -29.24 6.19 -0.85
N ARG A 398 -28.47 5.37 -1.55
CA ARG A 398 -28.83 4.74 -2.81
C ARG A 398 -28.79 3.24 -2.64
N ALA A 399 -29.85 2.57 -3.04
CA ALA A 399 -29.93 1.11 -3.06
C ALA A 399 -30.84 0.68 -4.21
N LEU A 400 -30.54 -0.45 -4.85
CA LEU A 400 -31.49 -1.07 -5.76
C LEU A 400 -32.72 -1.48 -4.96
N GLU A 401 -33.88 -0.90 -5.29
CA GLU A 401 -35.15 -1.38 -4.74
C GLU A 401 -35.32 -2.84 -5.15
N ARG A 402 -35.21 -3.76 -4.18
CA ARG A 402 -35.81 -5.07 -4.37
C ARG A 402 -37.31 -4.83 -4.36
N SER A 403 -37.98 -5.12 -5.46
CA SER A 403 -39.43 -5.27 -5.46
C SER A 403 -39.77 -6.32 -4.41
N VAL A 404 -40.22 -5.86 -3.24
CA VAL A 404 -40.93 -6.74 -2.31
C VAL A 404 -42.26 -7.00 -3.02
N PRO A 405 -42.60 -8.25 -3.36
CA PRO A 405 -43.95 -8.55 -3.82
C PRO A 405 -44.91 -8.01 -2.76
N LEU A 406 -45.84 -7.16 -3.16
CA LEU A 406 -46.98 -6.84 -2.32
C LEU A 406 -47.66 -8.18 -2.03
N VAL A 407 -47.49 -8.69 -0.82
CA VAL A 407 -48.37 -9.72 -0.31
C VAL A 407 -49.71 -9.01 -0.14
N GLU A 408 -50.58 -9.15 -1.15
CA GLU A 408 -52.02 -9.00 -0.94
C GLU A 408 -52.46 -10.14 -0.01
N GLU A 409 -52.29 -9.94 1.29
CA GLU A 409 -52.99 -10.75 2.28
C GLU A 409 -54.34 -10.09 2.54
N GLY A 410 -55.37 -10.84 2.14
CA GLY A 410 -56.73 -10.41 1.94
C GLY A 410 -57.45 -9.90 3.19
N SER A 411 -58.62 -9.33 2.92
CA SER A 411 -59.58 -8.85 3.91
C SER A 411 -59.78 -9.86 5.05
N PRO A 412 -59.91 -9.39 6.30
CA PRO A 412 -60.20 -10.27 7.43
C PRO A 412 -61.54 -10.98 7.21
N PRO A 413 -61.69 -12.25 7.59
CA PRO A 413 -62.96 -12.95 7.46
C PRO A 413 -64.02 -12.26 8.34
N SER A 414 -65.08 -11.81 7.67
CA SER A 414 -66.33 -11.38 8.30
C SER A 414 -66.87 -12.50 9.18
N ARG A 415 -66.77 -12.36 10.51
CA ARG A 415 -67.65 -13.05 11.44
C ARG A 415 -68.88 -12.19 11.60
N LEU A 416 -69.99 -12.60 11.00
CA LEU A 416 -71.38 -12.42 11.42
C LEU A 416 -72.28 -12.95 10.29
N ASP A 417 -72.71 -14.21 10.35
CA ASP A 417 -74.15 -14.51 10.42
C ASP A 417 -74.39 -15.97 10.86
N PRO A 418 -75.40 -16.25 11.71
CA PRO A 418 -75.71 -17.58 12.23
C PRO A 418 -76.92 -18.19 11.52
N ARG A 419 -76.79 -19.36 10.88
CA ARG A 419 -77.96 -20.25 10.66
C ARG A 419 -77.57 -21.73 10.72
N PRO A 420 -78.46 -22.58 11.27
CA PRO A 420 -78.19 -23.99 11.52
C PRO A 420 -78.34 -24.84 10.26
N THR A 421 -77.78 -26.04 10.38
CA THR A 421 -77.85 -27.20 9.48
C THR A 421 -79.26 -27.51 8.95
N PRO A 422 -79.32 -28.32 7.88
CA PRO A 422 -79.81 -29.69 8.09
C PRO A 422 -78.71 -30.76 7.99
#